data_AF-A0A848UVA4-F1
#
_entry.id   AF-A0A848UVA4-F1
#
_cell.length_a   1.000
_cell.length_b   1.000
_cell.length_c   1.000
_cell.angle_alpha   90.00
_cell.angle_beta   90.00
_cell.angle_gamma   90.00
#
_symmetry.space_group_name_H-M   'P 1'
#
loop_
_entity.id
_entity.type
_entity.pdbx_description
1 polymer ?
#
loop_
_entity_poly.entity_id
_entity_poly.type
_entity_poly.pdbx_seq_one_letter_code
_entity_poly.pdbx_strand_id
1 'polypeptide(L)'
;TKELAYGERLKESIETTFSFPQMEDAGGVLRDWEYIKFYHVPLAALVTEISTIESNVKRVETEVMTDIMSNFEAKSYKFTNLDAMVIPESSYILRGDSFRAKVFLGAYDKNNQPSIYRNTDPLSPTDTTVFEKSEDAVKLDLDENGFGMLTIPTNSMGVGKYKWNGIIEYNGPEGIVEVPYTTPAFDVATPSLVVSPTKMNVFYRGLPNPIEVSVPGIAQEQLRVSCPGHNLTKGSDGWVINPGKGKEAVISVSATMPDGSSQNMGKKDFRVKRIPDPVPKFAGKKPSDNTVKAAEMKIAAGVRADMEAFDFDVKVTVKSFSMVFIRDGQVIEKSSNSNRVTDEMKANMQKVRKGQKIYVEKIMVKMPDGTTRQLANISLKVT
;
A
#
# COMPACT_ATOMS: atom_id res chain seq x y z
N THR A 1 0.09 48.46 -25.94
CA THR A 1 -0.78 49.33 -26.78
C THR A 1 -1.61 50.33 -25.98
N LYS A 2 -1.94 50.09 -24.69
CA LYS A 2 -2.53 51.10 -23.80
C LYS A 2 -1.50 51.95 -23.02
N GLU A 3 -0.36 51.37 -22.63
CA GLU A 3 0.71 52.09 -21.90
C GLU A 3 1.46 53.10 -22.79
N LEU A 4 1.77 52.73 -24.04
CA LEU A 4 2.30 53.67 -25.05
C LEU A 4 1.36 54.88 -25.24
N ALA A 5 0.04 54.65 -25.22
CA ALA A 5 -0.96 55.70 -25.34
C ALA A 5 -1.09 56.57 -24.08
N TYR A 6 -0.64 56.13 -22.90
CA TYR A 6 -0.65 56.95 -21.68
C TYR A 6 0.60 57.82 -21.58
N GLY A 7 1.78 57.26 -21.89
CA GLY A 7 3.03 58.03 -21.96
C GLY A 7 2.99 59.12 -23.04
N GLU A 8 2.40 58.83 -24.21
CA GLU A 8 2.17 59.85 -25.26
C GLU A 8 1.20 60.93 -24.79
N ARG A 9 0.14 60.59 -24.07
CA ARG A 9 -0.80 61.56 -23.50
C ARG A 9 -0.20 62.41 -22.38
N LEU A 10 0.67 61.84 -21.54
CA LEU A 10 1.39 62.58 -20.51
C LEU A 10 2.36 63.57 -21.16
N LYS A 11 3.09 63.14 -22.19
CA LYS A 11 3.94 64.02 -22.99
C LYS A 11 3.15 65.16 -23.62
N GLU A 12 2.02 64.86 -24.26
CA GLU A 12 1.12 65.87 -24.84
C GLU A 12 0.54 66.82 -23.78
N SER A 13 0.19 66.32 -22.59
CA SER A 13 -0.28 67.11 -21.46
C SER A 13 0.79 68.09 -20.96
N ILE A 14 2.04 67.64 -20.85
CA ILE A 14 3.19 68.48 -20.46
C ILE A 14 3.46 69.54 -21.53
N GLU A 15 3.51 69.14 -22.80
CA GLU A 15 3.74 70.05 -23.93
C GLU A 15 2.63 71.10 -24.05
N THR A 16 1.39 70.74 -23.75
CA THR A 16 0.25 71.68 -23.72
C THR A 16 0.30 72.60 -22.50
N THR A 17 0.59 72.05 -21.32
CA THR A 17 0.63 72.80 -20.05
C THR A 17 1.75 73.85 -20.03
N PHE A 18 2.89 73.54 -20.65
CA PHE A 18 4.03 74.44 -20.77
C PHE A 18 4.23 74.98 -22.19
N SER A 19 3.13 75.12 -22.94
CA SER A 19 3.12 75.82 -24.22
C SER A 19 3.09 77.33 -23.99
N PHE A 20 4.11 78.03 -24.46
CA PHE A 20 4.21 79.49 -24.36
C PHE A 20 4.22 80.14 -25.75
N PRO A 21 3.12 80.05 -26.52
CA PRO A 21 3.05 80.67 -27.84
C PRO A 21 2.89 82.19 -27.72
N GLN A 22 3.23 82.90 -28.81
CA GLN A 22 2.83 84.29 -28.95
C GLN A 22 1.30 84.39 -29.01
N MET A 23 0.73 85.39 -28.34
CA MET A 23 -0.71 85.63 -28.33
C MET A 23 -0.98 87.08 -28.73
N GLU A 24 -2.21 87.37 -29.15
CA GLU A 24 -2.63 88.75 -29.42
C GLU A 24 -2.96 89.45 -28.10
N ASP A 25 -2.39 90.64 -27.90
CA ASP A 25 -2.78 91.54 -26.82
C ASP A 25 -4.16 92.18 -27.12
N ALA A 26 -4.78 92.87 -26.15
CA ALA A 26 -6.08 93.53 -26.30
C ALA A 26 -6.14 94.55 -27.46
N GLY A 27 -4.99 94.98 -27.98
CA GLY A 27 -4.85 95.82 -29.18
C GLY A 27 -4.64 95.08 -30.51
N GLY A 28 -4.71 93.75 -30.54
CA GLY A 28 -4.55 92.93 -31.75
C GLY A 28 -3.10 92.77 -32.23
N VAL A 29 -2.11 93.10 -31.40
CA VAL A 29 -0.69 92.94 -31.72
C VAL A 29 -0.19 91.63 -31.10
N LEU A 30 0.46 90.79 -31.91
CA LEU A 30 1.15 89.60 -31.44
C LEU A 30 2.31 89.98 -30.52
N ARG A 31 2.29 89.47 -29.30
CA ARG A 31 3.31 89.66 -28.28
C ARG A 31 3.73 88.31 -27.70
N ASP A 32 4.95 88.27 -27.18
CA ASP A 32 5.48 87.11 -26.47
C ASP A 32 4.64 86.83 -25.20
N TRP A 33 4.53 85.56 -24.82
CA TRP A 33 3.71 85.12 -23.69
C TRP A 33 4.10 85.85 -22.40
N GLU A 34 5.40 86.05 -22.18
CA GLU A 34 5.96 86.74 -21.03
C GLU A 34 5.51 88.20 -20.98
N TYR A 35 5.42 88.87 -22.14
CA TYR A 35 4.94 90.24 -22.20
C TYR A 35 3.47 90.32 -21.79
N ILE A 36 2.64 89.41 -22.31
CA ILE A 36 1.19 89.41 -22.02
C ILE A 36 0.90 89.06 -20.56
N LYS A 37 1.69 88.15 -19.97
CA LYS A 37 1.49 87.69 -18.60
C LYS A 37 2.12 88.59 -17.53
N PHE A 38 3.21 89.29 -17.84
CA PHE A 38 4.00 90.00 -16.83
C PHE A 38 4.15 91.51 -17.07
N TYR A 39 3.85 92.05 -18.26
CA TYR A 39 4.01 93.48 -18.53
C TYR A 39 2.82 94.30 -18.00
N HIS A 40 3.09 95.29 -17.15
CA HIS A 40 2.08 96.22 -16.61
C HIS A 40 0.90 95.55 -15.88
N VAL A 41 1.13 94.34 -15.34
CA VAL A 41 0.17 93.58 -14.53
C VAL A 41 0.38 93.86 -13.03
N PRO A 42 -0.68 94.01 -12.20
CA PRO A 42 -0.53 94.18 -10.75
C PRO A 42 0.27 93.06 -10.10
N LEU A 43 1.09 93.39 -9.11
CA LEU A 43 1.94 92.41 -8.40
C LEU A 43 1.17 91.19 -7.87
N ALA A 44 -0.05 91.41 -7.36
CA ALA A 44 -0.90 90.33 -6.86
C ALA A 44 -1.26 89.31 -7.97
N ALA A 45 -1.51 89.79 -9.19
CA ALA A 45 -1.80 88.94 -10.35
C ALA A 45 -0.54 88.20 -10.85
N LEU A 46 0.62 88.85 -10.78
CA LEU A 46 1.92 88.22 -11.09
C LEU A 46 2.23 87.05 -10.14
N VAL A 47 2.02 87.24 -8.83
CA VAL A 47 2.21 86.17 -7.84
C VAL A 47 1.28 85.00 -8.12
N THR A 48 0.00 85.24 -8.45
CA THR A 48 -0.93 84.14 -8.81
C THR A 48 -0.53 83.40 -10.08
N GLU A 49 0.01 84.08 -11.09
CA GLU A 49 0.51 83.42 -12.31
C GLU A 49 1.73 82.54 -11.99
N ILE A 50 2.68 83.02 -11.18
CA ILE A 50 3.82 82.20 -10.71
C ILE A 50 3.34 81.01 -9.88
N SER A 51 2.40 81.20 -8.94
CA SER A 51 1.82 80.11 -8.16
C SER A 51 1.07 79.09 -9.02
N THR A 52 0.48 79.53 -10.14
CA THR A 52 -0.16 78.63 -11.11
C THR A 52 0.88 77.78 -11.83
N ILE A 53 2.01 78.37 -12.23
CA ILE A 53 3.14 77.63 -12.82
C ILE A 53 3.71 76.62 -11.82
N GLU A 54 3.94 77.03 -10.56
CA GLU A 54 4.39 76.12 -9.50
C GLU A 54 3.40 74.96 -9.27
N SER A 55 2.09 75.24 -9.29
CA SER A 55 1.06 74.22 -9.18
C SER A 55 1.06 73.26 -10.38
N ASN A 56 1.26 73.77 -11.59
CA ASN A 56 1.38 72.97 -12.80
C ASN A 56 2.61 72.05 -12.75
N VAL A 57 3.76 72.55 -12.28
CA VAL A 57 4.98 71.74 -12.09
C VAL A 57 4.73 70.61 -11.10
N LYS A 58 4.13 70.91 -9.94
CA LYS A 58 3.80 69.88 -8.93
C LYS A 58 2.79 68.85 -9.44
N ARG A 59 1.83 69.26 -10.27
CA ARG A 59 0.86 68.35 -10.90
C ARG A 59 1.58 67.38 -11.85
N VAL A 60 2.44 67.91 -12.72
CA VAL A 60 3.22 67.07 -13.65
C VAL A 60 4.15 66.12 -12.90
N GLU A 61 4.80 66.58 -11.83
CA GLU A 61 5.61 65.70 -10.97
C GLU A 61 4.79 64.55 -10.39
N THR A 62 3.58 64.82 -9.91
CA THR A 62 2.67 63.81 -9.36
C THR A 62 2.21 62.82 -10.43
N GLU A 63 1.90 63.30 -11.62
CA GLU A 63 1.48 62.46 -12.76
C GLU A 63 2.61 61.52 -13.20
N VAL A 64 3.84 62.04 -13.33
CA VAL A 64 5.04 61.24 -13.66
C VAL A 64 5.33 60.22 -12.56
N MET A 65 5.24 60.61 -11.29
CA MET A 65 5.44 59.69 -10.17
C MET A 65 4.42 58.56 -10.19
N THR A 66 3.15 58.87 -10.46
CA THR A 66 2.07 57.88 -10.55
C THR A 66 2.30 56.93 -11.72
N ASP A 67 2.76 57.43 -12.87
CA ASP A 67 3.10 56.59 -14.02
C ASP A 67 4.24 55.62 -13.70
N ILE A 68 5.32 56.11 -13.11
CA ILE A 68 6.45 55.28 -12.68
C ILE A 68 6.00 54.22 -11.66
N MET A 69 5.18 54.60 -10.68
CA MET A 69 4.62 53.66 -9.69
C MET A 69 3.73 52.60 -10.36
N SER A 70 2.87 52.99 -11.30
CA SER A 70 2.00 52.05 -12.02
C SER A 70 2.79 51.06 -12.88
N ASN A 71 3.86 51.51 -13.51
CA ASN A 71 4.79 50.67 -14.26
C ASN A 71 5.58 49.72 -13.35
N PHE A 72 5.88 50.14 -12.12
CA PHE A 72 6.50 49.28 -11.10
C PHE A 72 5.51 48.22 -10.57
N GLU A 73 4.26 48.58 -10.31
CA GLU A 73 3.20 47.64 -9.94
C GLU A 73 2.86 46.67 -11.07
N ALA A 74 2.97 47.09 -12.34
CA ALA A 74 2.83 46.20 -13.49
C ALA A 74 3.95 45.13 -13.52
N LYS A 75 5.12 45.44 -12.96
CA LYS A 75 6.24 44.51 -12.68
C LYS A 75 6.12 43.82 -11.31
N SER A 76 4.94 43.71 -10.72
CA SER A 76 4.72 42.83 -9.56
C SER A 76 4.12 41.49 -10.00
N TYR A 77 4.28 40.44 -9.18
CA TYR A 77 3.66 39.15 -9.44
C TYR A 77 2.13 39.27 -9.35
N LYS A 78 1.46 39.22 -10.50
CA LYS A 78 -0.01 39.27 -10.58
C LYS A 78 -0.56 37.85 -10.50
N PHE A 79 -1.02 37.45 -9.33
CA PHE A 79 -1.81 36.21 -9.17
C PHE A 79 -3.29 36.58 -9.28
N THR A 80 -3.99 36.00 -10.26
CA THR A 80 -5.39 36.31 -10.56
C THR A 80 -6.37 35.34 -9.90
N ASN A 81 -5.89 34.15 -9.53
CA ASN A 81 -6.70 33.08 -8.96
C ASN A 81 -6.13 32.61 -7.62
N LEU A 82 -7.02 32.25 -6.70
CA LEU A 82 -6.70 31.69 -5.39
C LEU A 82 -7.39 30.32 -5.27
N ASP A 83 -6.66 29.32 -4.79
CA ASP A 83 -7.20 27.99 -4.52
C ASP A 83 -6.65 27.42 -3.21
N ALA A 84 -7.47 26.64 -2.51
CA ALA A 84 -7.08 26.02 -1.25
C ALA A 84 -6.46 24.64 -1.52
N MET A 85 -5.21 24.45 -1.11
CA MET A 85 -4.48 23.20 -1.30
C MET A 85 -4.35 22.45 0.03
N VAL A 86 -4.53 21.13 -0.03
CA VAL A 86 -4.39 20.22 1.12
C VAL A 86 -3.33 19.17 0.81
N ILE A 87 -2.25 19.14 1.58
CA ILE A 87 -1.19 18.14 1.46
C ILE A 87 -1.29 17.16 2.65
N PRO A 88 -1.75 15.91 2.42
CA PRO A 88 -1.77 14.90 3.47
C PRO A 88 -0.35 14.44 3.83
N GLU A 89 -0.12 14.09 5.10
CA GLU A 89 1.14 13.46 5.52
C GLU A 89 1.25 12.00 5.03
N SER A 90 0.13 11.29 4.98
CA SER A 90 0.00 9.94 4.44
C SER A 90 -1.38 9.77 3.78
N SER A 91 -1.41 9.09 2.63
CA SER A 91 -2.66 8.72 1.95
C SER A 91 -3.25 7.40 2.45
N TYR A 92 -2.50 6.61 3.23
CA TYR A 92 -2.94 5.34 3.81
C TYR A 92 -3.00 5.45 5.34
N ILE A 93 -4.20 5.24 5.90
CA ILE A 93 -4.48 5.42 7.33
C ILE A 93 -5.22 4.20 7.83
N LEU A 94 -4.69 3.58 8.90
CA LEU A 94 -5.37 2.46 9.55
C LEU A 94 -6.52 2.98 10.43
N ARG A 95 -7.58 2.18 10.55
CA ARG A 95 -8.71 2.51 11.44
C ARG A 95 -8.20 2.63 12.88
N GLY A 96 -8.42 3.78 13.51
CA GLY A 96 -7.95 4.11 14.86
C GLY A 96 -6.75 5.06 14.89
N ASP A 97 -6.11 5.32 13.76
CA ASP A 97 -5.10 6.37 13.61
C ASP A 97 -5.76 7.72 13.22
N SER A 98 -5.02 8.82 13.35
CA SER A 98 -5.46 10.19 13.06
C SER A 98 -4.97 10.67 11.68
N PHE A 99 -5.89 11.22 10.89
CA PHE A 99 -5.53 11.91 9.65
C PHE A 99 -4.85 13.25 9.95
N ARG A 100 -3.70 13.50 9.32
CA ARG A 100 -2.94 14.75 9.43
C ARG A 100 -2.65 15.30 8.04
N ALA A 101 -2.90 16.59 7.86
CA ALA A 101 -2.68 17.30 6.60
C ALA A 101 -2.32 18.77 6.84
N LYS A 102 -1.54 19.34 5.92
CA LYS A 102 -1.25 20.78 5.86
C LYS A 102 -2.25 21.43 4.91
N VAL A 103 -2.90 22.51 5.35
CA VAL A 103 -3.85 23.28 4.54
C VAL A 103 -3.27 24.67 4.32
N PHE A 104 -3.20 25.11 3.06
CA PHE A 104 -2.69 26.43 2.70
C PHE A 104 -3.42 26.99 1.47
N LEU A 105 -3.30 28.30 1.27
CA LEU A 105 -3.85 29.00 0.12
C LEU A 105 -2.76 29.15 -0.96
N GLY A 106 -3.00 28.61 -2.14
CA GLY A 106 -2.17 28.79 -3.33
C GLY A 106 -2.72 29.91 -4.20
N ALA A 107 -1.84 30.81 -4.63
CA ALA A 107 -2.17 31.84 -5.62
C ALA A 107 -1.52 31.48 -6.96
N TYR A 108 -2.26 31.58 -8.06
CA TYR A 108 -1.79 31.25 -9.41
C TYR A 108 -2.39 32.18 -10.47
N ASP A 109 -1.84 32.17 -11.68
CA ASP A 109 -2.35 32.95 -12.82
C ASP A 109 -2.58 32.03 -14.03
N LYS A 110 -3.81 32.01 -14.54
CA LYS A 110 -4.16 31.22 -15.73
C LYS A 110 -3.57 31.78 -17.02
N ASN A 111 -3.28 33.08 -17.07
CA ASN A 111 -2.80 33.73 -18.29
C ASN A 111 -1.28 33.60 -18.47
N ASN A 112 -0.55 33.38 -17.38
CA ASN A 112 0.91 33.19 -17.38
C ASN A 112 1.24 31.79 -16.84
N GLN A 113 0.99 30.77 -17.67
CA GLN A 113 1.18 29.38 -17.28
C GLN A 113 2.67 29.03 -17.13
N PRO A 114 3.07 28.39 -16.02
CA PRO A 114 4.46 27.99 -15.80
C PRO A 114 4.85 26.79 -16.66
N SER A 115 6.14 26.64 -16.97
CA SER A 115 6.68 25.37 -17.46
C SER A 115 7.15 24.52 -16.29
N ILE A 116 6.55 23.34 -16.11
CA ILE A 116 6.87 22.45 -14.99
C ILE A 116 7.71 21.28 -15.50
N TYR A 117 8.83 21.04 -14.84
CA TYR A 117 9.77 19.97 -15.17
C TYR A 117 9.89 19.00 -14.00
N ARG A 118 10.17 17.74 -14.32
CA ARG A 118 10.45 16.67 -13.34
C ARG A 118 11.76 16.02 -13.70
N ASN A 119 12.48 15.55 -12.68
CA ASN A 119 13.61 14.65 -12.89
C ASN A 119 13.17 13.31 -13.51
N THR A 120 14.10 12.67 -14.23
CA THR A 120 13.88 11.40 -14.91
C THR A 120 13.86 10.25 -13.92
N ASP A 121 14.81 10.25 -12.97
CA ASP A 121 14.96 9.23 -11.96
C ASP A 121 14.31 9.62 -10.61
N PRO A 122 13.81 8.65 -9.83
CA PRO A 122 13.36 8.90 -8.46
C PRO A 122 14.53 9.29 -7.56
N LEU A 123 14.29 10.17 -6.59
CA LEU A 123 15.22 10.37 -5.48
C LEU A 123 15.10 9.27 -4.45
N SER A 124 16.22 8.99 -3.79
CA SER A 124 16.21 8.24 -2.55
C SER A 124 15.33 8.96 -1.51
N PRO A 125 14.55 8.24 -0.68
CA PRO A 125 13.67 8.84 0.34
C PRO A 125 14.39 9.75 1.35
N THR A 126 15.70 9.55 1.56
CA THR A 126 16.55 10.34 2.45
C THR A 126 17.27 11.49 1.76
N ASP A 127 17.12 11.63 0.45
CA ASP A 127 17.79 12.68 -0.31
C ASP A 127 17.05 14.01 -0.21
N THR A 128 17.82 15.06 0.09
CA THR A 128 17.38 16.45 0.22
C THR A 128 18.05 17.37 -0.81
N THR A 129 18.75 16.80 -1.80
CA THR A 129 19.36 17.58 -2.87
C THR A 129 18.31 18.39 -3.62
N VAL A 130 18.57 19.70 -3.71
CA VAL A 130 17.78 20.63 -4.51
C VAL A 130 18.04 20.28 -5.97
N PHE A 131 16.97 20.10 -6.76
CA PHE A 131 17.10 19.78 -8.18
C PHE A 131 17.86 20.91 -8.89
N GLU A 132 18.92 20.56 -9.61
CA GLU A 132 19.50 21.40 -10.65
C GLU A 132 19.01 20.84 -11.99
N LYS A 133 18.53 21.72 -12.88
CA LYS A 133 17.94 21.32 -14.16
C LYS A 133 18.95 20.52 -14.99
N SER A 134 18.75 19.19 -15.03
CA SER A 134 19.48 18.29 -15.93
C SER A 134 18.90 18.39 -17.35
N GLU A 135 19.73 18.14 -18.38
CA GLU A 135 19.31 18.12 -19.78
C GLU A 135 18.19 17.09 -20.06
N ASP A 136 18.06 16.08 -19.21
CA ASP A 136 17.07 15.00 -19.35
C ASP A 136 15.71 15.29 -18.68
N ALA A 137 15.50 16.49 -18.14
CA ALA A 137 14.29 16.81 -17.39
C ALA A 137 13.01 16.69 -18.25
N VAL A 138 12.00 15.99 -17.74
CA VAL A 138 10.74 15.75 -18.43
C VAL A 138 9.76 16.89 -18.15
N LYS A 139 9.30 17.59 -19.20
CA LYS A 139 8.25 18.62 -19.09
C LYS A 139 6.89 17.95 -18.85
N LEU A 140 6.14 18.45 -17.86
CA LEU A 140 4.79 17.99 -17.56
C LEU A 140 3.75 18.71 -18.40
N ASP A 141 2.69 17.99 -18.75
CA ASP A 141 1.48 18.58 -19.32
C ASP A 141 0.75 19.41 -18.26
N LEU A 142 0.12 20.50 -18.68
CA LEU A 142 -0.68 21.36 -17.81
C LEU A 142 -2.17 21.14 -18.09
N ASP A 143 -2.99 21.31 -17.06
CA ASP A 143 -4.45 21.38 -17.23
C ASP A 143 -4.93 22.78 -17.63
N GLU A 144 -6.25 22.94 -17.76
CA GLU A 144 -6.91 24.21 -18.12
C GLU A 144 -6.63 25.35 -17.11
N ASN A 145 -6.21 25.01 -15.89
CA ASN A 145 -5.90 25.96 -14.83
C ASN A 145 -4.38 26.19 -14.65
N GLY A 146 -3.53 25.51 -15.43
CA GLY A 146 -2.07 25.60 -15.34
C GLY A 146 -1.43 24.68 -14.30
N PHE A 147 -2.15 23.70 -13.77
CA PHE A 147 -1.60 22.68 -12.86
C PHE A 147 -0.86 21.59 -13.64
N GLY A 148 0.36 21.27 -13.21
CA GLY A 148 1.16 20.19 -13.80
C GLY A 148 0.62 18.82 -13.46
N MET A 149 0.29 18.04 -14.50
CA MET A 149 -0.24 16.69 -14.38
C MET A 149 0.90 15.68 -14.32
N LEU A 150 1.27 15.29 -13.10
CA LEU A 150 2.29 14.29 -12.86
C LEU A 150 1.70 12.88 -12.87
N THR A 151 1.97 12.11 -13.92
CA THR A 151 1.67 10.67 -13.98
C THR A 151 2.95 9.86 -14.04
N ILE A 152 3.09 8.88 -13.13
CA ILE A 152 4.26 8.01 -13.03
C ILE A 152 3.80 6.55 -13.18
N PRO A 153 4.13 5.87 -14.28
CA PRO A 153 3.81 4.45 -14.42
C PRO A 153 4.70 3.61 -13.51
N THR A 154 4.11 2.83 -12.61
CA THR A 154 4.84 2.03 -11.61
C THR A 154 5.11 0.59 -12.05
N ASN A 155 4.72 0.20 -13.26
CA ASN A 155 4.81 -1.19 -13.75
C ASN A 155 6.23 -1.75 -13.79
N SER A 156 7.22 -0.89 -14.02
CA SER A 156 8.64 -1.24 -14.08
C SER A 156 9.40 -0.88 -12.81
N MET A 157 8.72 -0.36 -11.79
CA MET A 157 9.33 0.01 -10.52
C MET A 157 9.39 -1.18 -9.59
N GLY A 158 10.48 -1.27 -8.82
CA GLY A 158 10.58 -2.22 -7.73
C GLY A 158 9.59 -1.93 -6.60
N VAL A 159 9.47 -2.85 -5.66
CA VAL A 159 8.75 -2.57 -4.40
C VAL A 159 9.62 -1.63 -3.56
N GLY A 160 9.03 -0.53 -3.08
CA GLY A 160 9.77 0.44 -2.28
C GLY A 160 9.10 1.78 -2.14
N LYS A 161 9.77 2.67 -1.41
CA LYS A 161 9.38 4.07 -1.25
C LYS A 161 10.02 4.89 -2.35
N TYR A 162 9.22 5.69 -3.04
CA TYR A 162 9.71 6.56 -4.11
C TYR A 162 9.27 8.00 -3.90
N LYS A 163 10.09 8.93 -4.40
CA LYS A 163 9.91 10.37 -4.28
C LYS A 163 10.52 11.04 -5.51
N TRP A 164 9.89 12.10 -6.01
CA TRP A 164 10.40 12.87 -7.16
C TRP A 164 10.62 14.32 -6.77
N ASN A 165 11.60 14.96 -7.42
CA ASN A 165 11.76 16.40 -7.42
C ASN A 165 11.64 16.94 -8.85
N GLY A 166 11.55 18.27 -8.92
CA GLY A 166 11.51 18.99 -10.18
C GLY A 166 11.61 20.49 -9.93
N ILE A 167 11.47 21.27 -11.00
CA ILE A 167 11.45 22.73 -10.98
C ILE A 167 10.19 23.21 -11.70
N ILE A 168 9.62 24.28 -11.17
CA ILE A 168 8.59 25.09 -11.81
C ILE A 168 9.29 26.35 -12.32
N GLU A 169 9.26 26.57 -13.63
CA GLU A 169 9.74 27.80 -14.27
C GLU A 169 8.55 28.68 -14.61
N TYR A 170 8.58 29.93 -14.18
CA TYR A 170 7.52 30.88 -14.53
C TYR A 170 8.10 32.24 -14.84
N ASN A 171 7.41 32.98 -15.72
CA ASN A 171 7.84 34.32 -16.11
C ASN A 171 7.50 35.29 -14.98
N GLY A 172 8.49 35.63 -14.18
CA GLY A 172 8.42 36.71 -13.21
C GLY A 172 8.64 38.08 -13.88
N PRO A 173 8.48 39.16 -13.10
CA PRO A 173 8.60 40.52 -13.61
C PRO A 173 10.04 40.93 -13.98
N GLU A 174 11.05 40.25 -13.43
CA GLU A 174 12.48 40.49 -13.72
C GLU A 174 13.10 39.41 -14.62
N GLY A 175 12.32 38.41 -15.05
CA GLY A 175 12.79 37.29 -15.86
C GLY A 175 12.20 35.96 -15.41
N ILE A 176 12.78 34.85 -15.91
CA ILE A 176 12.37 33.50 -15.55
C ILE A 176 12.79 33.23 -14.09
N VAL A 177 11.85 32.77 -13.28
CA VAL A 177 12.08 32.36 -11.90
C VAL A 177 11.87 30.86 -11.80
N GLU A 178 12.83 30.19 -11.17
CA GLU A 178 12.83 28.74 -10.96
C GLU A 178 12.51 28.42 -9.50
N VAL A 179 11.49 27.60 -9.27
CA VAL A 179 11.09 27.16 -7.93
C VAL A 179 11.18 25.64 -7.87
N PRO A 180 12.08 25.07 -7.05
CA PRO A 180 12.16 23.63 -6.89
C PRO A 180 10.95 23.12 -6.11
N TYR A 181 10.43 21.96 -6.50
CA TYR A 181 9.39 21.25 -5.77
C TYR A 181 9.78 19.80 -5.54
N THR A 182 9.06 19.17 -4.62
CA THR A 182 9.28 17.77 -4.28
C THR A 182 7.96 17.12 -3.93
N THR A 183 7.70 15.94 -4.49
CA THR A 183 6.48 15.20 -4.23
C THR A 183 6.51 14.62 -2.81
N PRO A 184 5.33 14.42 -2.18
CA PRO A 184 5.23 13.48 -1.08
C PRO A 184 5.78 12.11 -1.50
N ALA A 185 6.42 11.39 -0.58
CA ALA A 185 6.85 10.03 -0.83
C ALA A 185 5.63 9.12 -0.95
N PHE A 186 5.66 8.17 -1.88
CA PHE A 186 4.63 7.14 -2.02
C PHE A 186 5.25 5.74 -2.10
N ASP A 187 4.48 4.76 -1.64
CA ASP A 187 4.91 3.36 -1.57
C ASP A 187 4.37 2.59 -2.78
N VAL A 188 5.28 1.94 -3.52
CA VAL A 188 4.93 0.97 -4.56
C VAL A 188 5.02 -0.42 -3.96
N ALA A 189 3.91 -1.15 -3.97
CA ALA A 189 3.82 -2.51 -3.45
C ALA A 189 3.27 -3.46 -4.51
N THR A 190 3.66 -4.73 -4.42
CA THR A 190 3.07 -5.77 -5.24
C THR A 190 1.61 -6.00 -4.82
N PRO A 191 0.68 -6.16 -5.79
CA PRO A 191 -0.69 -6.56 -5.47
C PRO A 191 -0.68 -7.88 -4.69
N SER A 192 -1.24 -7.87 -3.48
CA SER A 192 -1.39 -9.09 -2.68
C SER A 192 -2.86 -9.49 -2.65
N LEU A 193 -3.13 -10.74 -3.03
CA LEU A 193 -4.46 -11.34 -2.95
C LEU A 193 -4.46 -12.40 -1.85
N VAL A 194 -5.30 -12.22 -0.84
CA VAL A 194 -5.46 -13.19 0.25
C VAL A 194 -6.76 -13.97 0.03
N VAL A 195 -6.65 -15.17 -0.55
CA VAL A 195 -7.76 -16.13 -0.63
C VAL A 195 -7.57 -17.18 0.45
N SER A 196 -8.46 -17.20 1.45
CA SER A 196 -8.39 -18.20 2.51
C SER A 196 -9.67 -19.04 2.58
N PRO A 197 -9.59 -20.38 2.40
CA PRO A 197 -10.75 -21.26 2.49
C PRO A 197 -11.35 -21.27 3.90
N THR A 198 -12.60 -20.84 4.04
CA THR A 198 -13.28 -20.66 5.34
C THR A 198 -13.50 -21.97 6.09
N LYS A 199 -13.64 -23.09 5.39
CA LYS A 199 -13.83 -24.42 6.00
C LYS A 199 -12.53 -25.16 6.31
N MET A 200 -11.38 -24.65 5.86
CA MET A 200 -10.06 -25.26 6.08
C MET A 200 -9.25 -24.55 7.17
N ASN A 201 -9.86 -23.65 7.96
CA ASN A 201 -9.24 -23.06 9.15
C ASN A 201 -9.13 -24.08 10.30
N VAL A 202 -8.35 -25.14 10.09
CA VAL A 202 -8.20 -26.27 11.00
C VAL A 202 -6.73 -26.54 11.25
N PHE A 203 -6.36 -26.70 12.52
CA PHE A 203 -5.07 -27.28 12.91
C PHE A 203 -5.27 -28.69 13.46
N TYR A 204 -4.36 -29.60 13.08
CA TYR A 204 -4.34 -30.96 13.59
C TYR A 204 -3.39 -31.07 14.78
N ARG A 205 -3.91 -31.59 15.89
CA ARG A 205 -3.12 -31.84 17.10
C ARG A 205 -2.09 -32.95 16.87
N GLY A 206 -0.89 -32.78 17.41
CA GLY A 206 0.18 -33.78 17.33
C GLY A 206 1.01 -33.73 16.04
N LEU A 207 0.77 -32.73 15.19
CA LEU A 207 1.54 -32.48 13.98
C LEU A 207 1.96 -31.01 13.94
N PRO A 208 3.12 -30.70 13.32
CA PRO A 208 3.49 -29.32 13.02
C PRO A 208 2.58 -28.79 11.91
N ASN A 209 1.83 -27.71 12.20
CA ASN A 209 0.93 -27.07 11.23
C ASN A 209 1.61 -25.80 10.71
N PRO A 210 2.15 -25.78 9.47
CA PRO A 210 2.75 -24.59 8.89
C PRO A 210 1.68 -23.55 8.53
N ILE A 211 1.99 -22.27 8.75
CA ILE A 211 1.16 -21.13 8.37
C ILE A 211 2.03 -19.98 7.89
N GLU A 212 1.46 -19.19 6.98
CA GLU A 212 2.00 -17.91 6.56
C GLU A 212 1.11 -16.79 7.10
N VAL A 213 1.74 -15.76 7.64
CA VAL A 213 1.06 -14.57 8.17
C VAL A 213 1.70 -13.35 7.52
N SER A 214 0.92 -12.64 6.73
CA SER A 214 1.33 -11.40 6.09
C SER A 214 0.30 -10.31 6.37
N VAL A 215 0.80 -9.09 6.56
CA VAL A 215 -0.02 -7.89 6.68
C VAL A 215 0.46 -6.92 5.61
N PRO A 216 -0.41 -6.50 4.68
CA PRO A 216 0.00 -5.57 3.62
C PRO A 216 0.63 -4.30 4.21
N GLY A 217 1.79 -3.92 3.67
CA GLY A 217 2.51 -2.71 4.07
C GLY A 217 3.37 -2.84 5.34
N ILE A 218 3.44 -4.02 5.96
CA ILE A 218 4.24 -4.25 7.18
C ILE A 218 5.26 -5.37 6.94
N ALA A 219 6.53 -5.10 7.24
CA ALA A 219 7.61 -6.06 7.08
C ALA A 219 7.48 -7.23 8.08
N GLN A 220 7.91 -8.43 7.69
CA GLN A 220 7.73 -9.64 8.52
C GLN A 220 8.46 -9.55 9.86
N GLU A 221 9.56 -8.79 9.94
CA GLU A 221 10.34 -8.58 11.17
C GLU A 221 9.60 -7.71 12.20
N GLN A 222 8.73 -6.81 11.71
CA GLN A 222 7.90 -5.93 12.53
C GLN A 222 6.63 -6.64 13.03
N LEU A 223 6.30 -7.80 12.47
CA LEU A 223 5.17 -8.60 12.90
C LEU A 223 5.49 -9.39 14.17
N ARG A 224 4.52 -9.41 15.07
CA ARG A 224 4.50 -10.21 16.30
C ARG A 224 3.24 -11.07 16.25
N VAL A 225 3.44 -12.36 16.01
CA VAL A 225 2.36 -13.34 15.95
C VAL A 225 2.31 -14.07 17.29
N SER A 226 1.11 -14.20 17.85
CA SER A 226 0.89 -14.90 19.11
C SER A 226 -0.30 -15.85 18.99
N CYS A 227 -0.24 -16.96 19.72
CA CYS A 227 -1.32 -17.94 19.80
C CYS A 227 -1.37 -18.53 21.21
N PRO A 228 -2.03 -17.85 22.17
CA PRO A 228 -2.06 -18.25 23.57
C PRO A 228 -2.59 -19.68 23.75
N GLY A 229 -1.92 -20.47 24.59
CA GLY A 229 -2.31 -21.87 24.86
C GLY A 229 -1.85 -22.89 23.80
N HIS A 230 -1.13 -22.44 22.78
CA HIS A 230 -0.51 -23.29 21.75
C HIS A 230 0.99 -22.95 21.64
N ASN A 231 1.78 -23.88 21.11
CA ASN A 231 3.19 -23.62 20.86
C ASN A 231 3.37 -23.11 19.43
N LEU A 232 3.80 -21.85 19.30
CA LEU A 232 4.05 -21.18 18.03
C LEU A 232 5.55 -20.92 17.91
N THR A 233 6.15 -21.40 16.83
CA THR A 233 7.59 -21.24 16.55
C THR A 233 7.79 -20.66 15.15
N LYS A 234 8.81 -19.81 14.98
CA LYS A 234 9.20 -19.30 13.65
C LYS A 234 9.95 -20.41 12.89
N GLY A 235 9.50 -20.73 11.68
CA GLY A 235 10.15 -21.66 10.75
C GLY A 235 10.91 -20.93 9.65
N SER A 236 11.44 -21.67 8.68
CA SER A 236 12.09 -21.11 7.47
C SER A 236 11.10 -20.33 6.60
N ASP A 237 9.91 -20.90 6.38
CA ASP A 237 8.93 -20.41 5.40
C ASP A 237 7.69 -19.78 6.07
N GLY A 238 7.83 -19.31 7.32
CA GLY A 238 6.75 -18.70 8.08
C GLY A 238 6.71 -19.12 9.55
N TRP A 239 5.55 -19.54 10.02
CA TRP A 239 5.36 -20.01 11.40
C TRP A 239 4.82 -21.42 11.44
N VAL A 240 5.17 -22.16 12.47
CA VAL A 240 4.68 -23.51 12.73
C VAL A 240 3.92 -23.51 14.04
N ILE A 241 2.68 -23.96 14.00
CA ILE A 241 1.81 -24.13 15.17
C ILE A 241 1.76 -25.60 15.56
N ASN A 242 2.04 -25.87 16.82
CA ASN A 242 1.81 -27.15 17.49
C ASN A 242 0.66 -26.96 18.51
N PRO A 243 -0.58 -27.38 18.17
CA PRO A 243 -1.73 -27.10 19.00
C PRO A 243 -1.69 -27.84 20.34
N GLY A 244 -2.01 -27.13 21.44
CA GLY A 244 -2.23 -27.73 22.76
C GLY A 244 -3.58 -28.46 22.90
N LYS A 245 -4.09 -28.52 24.14
CA LYS A 245 -5.33 -29.26 24.49
C LYS A 245 -6.64 -28.53 24.13
N GLY A 246 -6.57 -27.24 23.79
CA GLY A 246 -7.74 -26.43 23.41
C GLY A 246 -8.47 -26.96 22.16
N LYS A 247 -9.76 -26.61 22.02
CA LYS A 247 -10.59 -26.91 20.83
C LYS A 247 -10.47 -25.83 19.74
N GLU A 248 -9.95 -24.67 20.11
CA GLU A 248 -9.79 -23.50 19.25
C GLU A 248 -8.40 -22.93 19.49
N ALA A 249 -7.83 -22.33 18.45
CA ALA A 249 -6.55 -21.64 18.45
C ALA A 249 -6.77 -20.27 17.82
N VAL A 250 -6.57 -19.21 18.61
CA VAL A 250 -6.76 -17.83 18.15
C VAL A 250 -5.39 -17.25 17.83
N ILE A 251 -5.16 -16.98 16.55
CA ILE A 251 -3.95 -16.29 16.11
C ILE A 251 -4.21 -14.79 16.21
N SER A 252 -3.42 -14.11 17.04
CA SER A 252 -3.44 -12.66 17.17
C SER A 252 -2.15 -12.09 16.60
N VAL A 253 -2.29 -11.10 15.73
CA VAL A 253 -1.15 -10.45 15.06
C VAL A 253 -1.08 -9.01 15.52
N SER A 254 0.09 -8.59 15.98
CA SER A 254 0.40 -7.18 16.21
C SER A 254 1.61 -6.76 15.37
N ALA A 255 1.69 -5.48 15.06
CA ALA A 255 2.81 -4.88 14.36
C ALA A 255 3.47 -3.83 15.26
N THR A 256 4.79 -3.76 15.21
CA THR A 256 5.55 -2.64 15.76
C THR A 256 5.63 -1.55 14.70
N MET A 257 5.04 -0.40 14.99
CA MET A 257 5.05 0.77 14.12
C MET A 257 6.42 1.48 14.15
N PRO A 258 6.74 2.32 13.15
CA PRO A 258 8.00 3.07 13.11
C PRO A 258 8.23 3.97 14.33
N ASP A 259 7.17 4.40 15.01
CA ASP A 259 7.20 5.18 16.26
C ASP A 259 7.50 4.33 17.51
N GLY A 260 7.69 3.01 17.36
CA GLY A 260 7.92 2.06 18.43
C GLY A 260 6.65 1.60 19.16
N SER A 261 5.47 2.13 18.81
CA SER A 261 4.20 1.68 19.36
C SER A 261 3.80 0.31 18.80
N SER A 262 2.97 -0.43 19.55
CA SER A 262 2.40 -1.69 19.07
C SER A 262 0.94 -1.51 18.72
N GLN A 263 0.58 -1.83 17.48
CA GLN A 263 -0.79 -1.81 17.02
C GLN A 263 -1.29 -3.23 16.75
N ASN A 264 -2.53 -3.51 17.18
CA ASN A 264 -3.19 -4.78 16.91
C ASN A 264 -3.67 -4.84 15.45
N MET A 265 -3.18 -5.82 14.69
CA MET A 265 -3.54 -6.06 13.28
C MET A 265 -4.75 -6.99 13.14
N GLY A 266 -5.29 -7.47 14.27
CA GLY A 266 -6.48 -8.31 14.32
C GLY A 266 -6.18 -9.73 14.76
N LYS A 267 -7.22 -10.56 14.69
CA LYS A 267 -7.19 -11.95 15.12
C LYS A 267 -7.95 -12.85 14.14
N LYS A 268 -7.54 -14.11 14.07
CA LYS A 268 -8.19 -15.14 13.27
C LYS A 268 -8.33 -16.44 14.05
N ASP A 269 -9.54 -16.98 14.04
CA ASP A 269 -9.89 -18.18 14.79
C ASP A 269 -9.70 -19.43 13.95
N PHE A 270 -9.01 -20.41 14.51
CA PHE A 270 -8.79 -21.73 13.93
C PHE A 270 -9.36 -22.81 14.84
N ARG A 271 -9.93 -23.85 14.24
CA ARG A 271 -10.44 -25.00 14.96
C ARG A 271 -9.32 -26.01 15.17
N VAL A 272 -9.17 -26.53 16.38
CA VAL A 272 -8.19 -27.58 16.66
C VAL A 272 -8.89 -28.94 16.62
N LYS A 273 -8.56 -29.74 15.62
CA LYS A 273 -9.09 -31.09 15.44
C LYS A 273 -8.04 -32.15 15.77
N ARG A 274 -8.52 -33.35 16.11
CA ARG A 274 -7.67 -34.54 16.14
C ARG A 274 -7.37 -35.01 14.73
N ILE A 275 -6.22 -35.67 14.54
CA ILE A 275 -5.91 -36.39 13.29
C ILE A 275 -7.06 -37.39 13.03
N PRO A 276 -7.58 -37.51 11.78
CA PRO A 276 -8.57 -38.52 11.43
C PRO A 276 -8.11 -39.93 11.78
N ASP A 277 -9.05 -40.87 11.92
CA ASP A 277 -8.72 -42.26 12.23
C ASP A 277 -8.21 -42.95 10.96
N PRO A 278 -7.06 -43.65 11.02
CA PRO A 278 -6.51 -44.34 9.86
C PRO A 278 -7.33 -45.59 9.52
N VAL A 279 -7.26 -46.01 8.25
CA VAL A 279 -7.94 -47.20 7.76
C VAL A 279 -7.02 -48.41 7.94
N PRO A 280 -7.43 -49.45 8.70
CA PRO A 280 -6.64 -50.65 8.85
C PRO A 280 -6.69 -51.48 7.57
N LYS A 281 -5.59 -52.14 7.24
CA LYS A 281 -5.45 -53.03 6.09
C LYS A 281 -4.80 -54.33 6.48
N PHE A 282 -5.36 -55.42 5.98
CA PHE A 282 -4.82 -56.76 6.18
C PHE A 282 -4.93 -57.55 4.87
N ALA A 283 -3.85 -58.21 4.43
CA ALA A 283 -3.76 -58.82 3.10
C ALA A 283 -4.11 -57.86 1.94
N GLY A 284 -3.87 -56.56 2.11
CA GLY A 284 -4.25 -55.52 1.13
C GLY A 284 -5.74 -55.15 1.13
N LYS A 285 -6.54 -55.70 2.04
CA LYS A 285 -7.99 -55.46 2.16
C LYS A 285 -8.31 -54.49 3.29
N LYS A 286 -9.29 -53.61 3.06
CA LYS A 286 -9.83 -52.62 4.00
C LYS A 286 -11.10 -53.18 4.69
N PRO A 287 -11.64 -52.53 5.74
CA PRO A 287 -12.92 -52.93 6.35
C PRO A 287 -14.10 -52.96 5.38
N SER A 288 -14.05 -52.19 4.29
CA SER A 288 -15.06 -52.18 3.23
C SER A 288 -14.99 -53.40 2.30
N ASP A 289 -13.86 -54.11 2.29
CA ASP A 289 -13.67 -55.31 1.48
C ASP A 289 -14.16 -56.53 2.24
N ASN A 290 -15.06 -57.31 1.64
CA ASN A 290 -15.66 -58.48 2.30
C ASN A 290 -15.00 -59.81 1.90
N THR A 291 -14.09 -59.81 0.93
CA THR A 291 -13.50 -61.03 0.36
C THR A 291 -11.98 -60.92 0.22
N VAL A 292 -11.31 -62.07 0.34
CA VAL A 292 -9.86 -62.21 0.15
C VAL A 292 -9.56 -63.54 -0.53
N LYS A 293 -8.60 -63.56 -1.46
CA LYS A 293 -8.17 -64.83 -2.06
C LYS A 293 -7.43 -65.67 -1.02
N ALA A 294 -7.63 -66.99 -1.06
CA ALA A 294 -6.93 -67.90 -0.14
C ALA A 294 -5.39 -67.74 -0.18
N ALA A 295 -4.82 -67.47 -1.35
CA ALA A 295 -3.38 -67.23 -1.51
C ALA A 295 -2.93 -65.94 -0.80
N GLU A 296 -3.64 -64.83 -1.00
CA GLU A 296 -3.35 -63.51 -0.37
C GLU A 296 -3.46 -63.59 1.16
N MET A 297 -4.45 -64.34 1.65
CA MET A 297 -4.63 -64.59 3.07
C MET A 297 -3.45 -65.38 3.65
N LYS A 298 -3.01 -66.46 2.99
CA LYS A 298 -1.92 -67.32 3.49
C LYS A 298 -0.55 -66.63 3.57
N ILE A 299 -0.32 -65.61 2.75
CA ILE A 299 0.95 -64.85 2.71
C ILE A 299 0.93 -63.54 3.50
N ALA A 300 -0.22 -63.14 4.05
CA ALA A 300 -0.35 -61.86 4.75
C ALA A 300 0.56 -61.82 5.99
N ALA A 301 1.48 -60.86 6.03
CA ALA A 301 2.50 -60.79 7.07
C ALA A 301 2.06 -60.00 8.32
N GLY A 302 0.98 -59.23 8.25
CA GLY A 302 0.59 -58.33 9.32
C GLY A 302 -0.49 -57.32 8.93
N VAL A 303 -0.87 -56.51 9.91
CA VAL A 303 -1.82 -55.41 9.78
C VAL A 303 -1.05 -54.10 9.58
N ARG A 304 -1.51 -53.29 8.62
CA ARG A 304 -1.02 -51.92 8.41
C ARG A 304 -2.18 -50.95 8.64
N ALA A 305 -1.88 -49.70 8.99
CA ALA A 305 -2.88 -48.64 9.07
C ALA A 305 -2.42 -47.48 8.19
N ASP A 306 -3.26 -47.09 7.24
CA ASP A 306 -2.96 -46.00 6.29
C ASP A 306 -3.92 -44.83 6.49
N MET A 307 -3.40 -43.61 6.32
CA MET A 307 -4.23 -42.42 6.22
C MET A 307 -4.69 -42.25 4.77
N GLU A 308 -6.00 -42.22 4.53
CA GLU A 308 -6.57 -41.96 3.20
C GLU A 308 -7.10 -40.53 3.16
N ALA A 309 -6.83 -39.80 2.08
CA ALA A 309 -7.24 -38.41 1.89
C ALA A 309 -6.81 -37.46 3.03
N PHE A 310 -5.56 -37.57 3.48
CA PHE A 310 -4.97 -36.70 4.50
C PHE A 310 -3.69 -36.05 3.99
N ASP A 311 -3.62 -34.72 4.06
CA ASP A 311 -2.56 -33.91 3.44
C ASP A 311 -1.22 -33.96 4.19
N PHE A 312 -1.18 -34.50 5.40
CA PHE A 312 0.05 -34.63 6.18
C PHE A 312 0.61 -36.06 6.07
N ASP A 313 1.93 -36.16 5.93
CA ASP A 313 2.64 -37.44 6.03
C ASP A 313 2.66 -37.93 7.48
N VAL A 314 1.77 -38.88 7.79
CA VAL A 314 1.63 -39.47 9.12
C VAL A 314 1.98 -40.95 9.09
N LYS A 315 3.02 -41.31 9.84
CA LYS A 315 3.40 -42.70 10.08
C LYS A 315 2.60 -43.26 11.25
N VAL A 316 1.69 -44.18 10.96
CA VAL A 316 0.88 -44.89 11.96
C VAL A 316 1.52 -46.23 12.29
N THR A 317 1.67 -46.54 13.58
CA THR A 317 2.18 -47.83 14.05
C THR A 317 1.09 -48.65 14.72
N VAL A 318 0.84 -49.86 14.22
CA VAL A 318 -0.07 -50.83 14.85
C VAL A 318 0.64 -51.46 16.06
N LYS A 319 0.01 -51.36 17.24
CA LYS A 319 0.50 -51.91 18.50
C LYS A 319 0.04 -53.34 18.73
N SER A 320 -1.23 -53.63 18.46
CA SER A 320 -1.78 -54.96 18.67
C SER A 320 -2.99 -55.20 17.78
N PHE A 321 -3.31 -56.47 17.55
CA PHE A 321 -4.53 -56.90 16.90
C PHE A 321 -4.84 -58.35 17.30
N SER A 322 -6.09 -58.77 17.11
CA SER A 322 -6.50 -60.16 17.29
C SER A 322 -7.08 -60.71 15.99
N MET A 323 -6.82 -61.98 15.72
CA MET A 323 -7.40 -62.71 14.60
C MET A 323 -8.33 -63.78 15.14
N VAL A 324 -9.56 -63.78 14.63
CA VAL A 324 -10.59 -64.75 14.97
C VAL A 324 -10.83 -65.64 13.76
N PHE A 325 -10.60 -66.93 13.92
CA PHE A 325 -10.86 -67.95 12.91
C PHE A 325 -12.06 -68.78 13.34
N ILE A 326 -12.99 -69.03 12.40
CA ILE A 326 -14.11 -69.96 12.62
C ILE A 326 -13.83 -71.25 11.86
N ARG A 327 -13.70 -72.36 12.58
CA ARG A 327 -13.47 -73.69 12.01
C ARG A 327 -14.34 -74.71 12.74
N ASP A 328 -15.15 -75.47 11.99
CA ASP A 328 -15.98 -76.57 12.51
C ASP A 328 -16.84 -76.18 13.73
N GLY A 329 -17.37 -74.95 13.73
CA GLY A 329 -18.18 -74.41 14.83
C GLY A 329 -17.38 -73.86 16.03
N GLN A 330 -16.06 -74.05 16.07
CA GLN A 330 -15.19 -73.50 17.11
C GLN A 330 -14.61 -72.14 16.71
N VAL A 331 -14.58 -71.21 17.67
CA VAL A 331 -13.99 -69.88 17.55
C VAL A 331 -12.57 -69.93 18.11
N ILE A 332 -11.57 -69.69 17.25
CA ILE A 332 -10.16 -69.66 17.63
C ILE A 332 -9.70 -68.20 17.57
N GLU A 333 -9.57 -67.55 18.73
CA GLU A 333 -9.02 -66.20 18.85
C GLU A 333 -7.53 -66.28 19.18
N LYS A 334 -6.71 -65.54 18.44
CA LYS A 334 -5.28 -65.36 18.70
C LYS A 334 -4.94 -63.88 18.68
N SER A 335 -4.05 -63.45 19.56
CA SER A 335 -3.65 -62.05 19.71
C SER A 335 -2.18 -61.84 19.33
N SER A 336 -1.88 -60.66 18.79
CA SER A 336 -0.53 -60.18 18.50
C SER A 336 -0.28 -58.86 19.21
N ASN A 337 0.90 -58.72 19.80
CA ASN A 337 1.39 -57.49 20.44
C ASN A 337 2.28 -56.67 19.50
N SER A 338 2.15 -56.88 18.19
CA SER A 338 2.86 -56.12 17.16
C SER A 338 1.97 -55.93 15.94
N ASN A 339 2.51 -55.30 14.89
CA ASN A 339 1.85 -55.25 13.59
C ASN A 339 1.95 -56.57 12.80
N ARG A 340 2.71 -57.56 13.26
CA ARG A 340 2.94 -58.84 12.57
C ARG A 340 2.03 -59.96 13.08
N VAL A 341 1.72 -60.91 12.20
CA VAL A 341 1.04 -62.16 12.59
C VAL A 341 1.98 -63.06 13.39
N THR A 342 1.47 -63.72 14.43
CA THR A 342 2.23 -64.71 15.21
C THR A 342 2.30 -66.06 14.49
N ASP A 343 3.20 -66.95 14.92
CA ASP A 343 3.30 -68.29 14.33
C ASP A 343 2.02 -69.10 14.49
N GLU A 344 1.31 -68.94 15.62
CA GLU A 344 0.00 -69.56 15.84
C GLU A 344 -1.07 -69.02 14.89
N MET A 345 -1.08 -67.72 14.63
CA MET A 345 -1.97 -67.11 13.62
C MET A 345 -1.64 -67.65 12.23
N LYS A 346 -0.35 -67.69 11.87
CA LYS A 346 0.13 -68.18 10.58
C LYS A 346 -0.26 -69.64 10.36
N ALA A 347 -0.09 -70.50 11.36
CA ALA A 347 -0.52 -71.89 11.32
C ALA A 347 -2.04 -72.03 11.11
N ASN A 348 -2.84 -71.14 11.72
CA ASN A 348 -4.27 -71.12 11.49
C ASN A 348 -4.66 -70.59 10.11
N MET A 349 -3.97 -69.57 9.59
CA MET A 349 -4.14 -69.02 8.24
C MET A 349 -3.87 -70.06 7.15
N GLN A 350 -2.84 -70.90 7.32
CA GLN A 350 -2.53 -71.98 6.36
C GLN A 350 -3.66 -73.02 6.23
N LYS A 351 -4.39 -73.24 7.32
CA LYS A 351 -5.51 -74.20 7.42
C LYS A 351 -6.86 -73.60 6.98
N VAL A 352 -6.89 -72.35 6.53
CA VAL A 352 -8.13 -71.71 6.07
C VAL A 352 -8.55 -72.29 4.72
N ARG A 353 -9.85 -72.61 4.59
CA ARG A 353 -10.48 -73.10 3.36
C ARG A 353 -11.38 -72.05 2.73
N LYS A 354 -11.64 -72.19 1.43
CA LYS A 354 -12.61 -71.37 0.70
C LYS A 354 -13.98 -71.41 1.40
N GLY A 355 -14.61 -70.25 1.53
CA GLY A 355 -15.90 -70.07 2.20
C GLY A 355 -15.81 -69.69 3.68
N GLN A 356 -14.66 -69.90 4.34
CA GLN A 356 -14.49 -69.54 5.76
C GLN A 356 -14.37 -68.02 5.95
N LYS A 357 -14.85 -67.55 7.11
CA LYS A 357 -14.74 -66.15 7.55
C LYS A 357 -13.61 -66.00 8.56
N ILE A 358 -12.86 -64.92 8.42
CA ILE A 358 -11.82 -64.50 9.35
C ILE A 358 -12.13 -63.06 9.77
N TYR A 359 -11.96 -62.78 11.04
CA TYR A 359 -12.07 -61.41 11.56
C TYR A 359 -10.72 -60.96 12.08
N VAL A 360 -10.34 -59.74 11.73
CA VAL A 360 -9.22 -59.04 12.34
C VAL A 360 -9.81 -57.94 13.20
N GLU A 361 -9.69 -58.09 14.50
CA GLU A 361 -10.39 -57.27 15.49
C GLU A 361 -9.42 -56.69 16.52
N LYS A 362 -9.92 -55.77 17.37
CA LYS A 362 -9.14 -55.14 18.44
C LYS A 362 -7.82 -54.54 17.91
N ILE A 363 -7.87 -53.94 16.72
CA ILE A 363 -6.69 -53.35 16.08
C ILE A 363 -6.37 -52.04 16.79
N MET A 364 -5.29 -52.01 17.57
CA MET A 364 -4.86 -50.84 18.32
C MET A 364 -3.70 -50.15 17.61
N VAL A 365 -3.80 -48.84 17.40
CA VAL A 365 -2.73 -48.02 16.80
C VAL A 365 -2.26 -46.93 17.73
N LYS A 366 -0.97 -46.57 17.62
CA LYS A 366 -0.40 -45.36 18.24
C LYS A 366 -0.35 -44.25 17.19
N MET A 367 -0.95 -43.12 17.50
CA MET A 367 -0.95 -41.93 16.65
C MET A 367 0.19 -40.97 17.08
N PRO A 368 0.67 -40.09 16.17
CA PRO A 368 1.69 -39.08 16.51
C PRO A 368 1.27 -38.11 17.62
N ASP A 369 -0.05 -37.90 17.79
CA ASP A 369 -0.62 -37.10 18.88
C ASP A 369 -0.49 -37.76 20.27
N GLY A 370 0.15 -38.93 20.36
CA GLY A 370 0.35 -39.69 21.59
C GLY A 370 -0.84 -40.57 21.99
N THR A 371 -1.98 -40.44 21.31
CA THR A 371 -3.18 -41.23 21.62
C THR A 371 -3.05 -42.66 21.09
N THR A 372 -3.67 -43.60 21.81
CA THR A 372 -3.86 -44.98 21.32
C THR A 372 -5.33 -45.15 20.96
N ARG A 373 -5.60 -45.69 19.76
CA ARG A 373 -6.96 -45.77 19.21
C ARG A 373 -7.25 -47.18 18.70
N GLN A 374 -8.48 -47.62 18.91
CA GLN A 374 -8.99 -48.85 18.31
C GLN A 374 -9.58 -48.52 16.94
N LEU A 375 -9.16 -49.27 15.91
CA LEU A 375 -9.66 -49.14 14.55
C LEU A 375 -10.82 -50.11 14.29
N ALA A 376 -11.51 -49.90 13.17
CA ALA A 376 -12.58 -50.78 12.71
C ALA A 376 -12.08 -52.21 12.47
N ASN A 377 -12.95 -53.19 12.74
CA ASN A 377 -12.66 -54.59 12.46
C ASN A 377 -12.67 -54.85 10.95
N ILE A 378 -11.89 -55.82 10.49
CA ILE A 378 -11.89 -56.29 9.11
C ILE A 378 -12.51 -57.69 9.09
N SER A 379 -13.58 -57.89 8.32
CA SER A 379 -14.23 -59.20 8.14
C SER A 379 -14.02 -59.68 6.71
N LEU A 380 -13.29 -60.80 6.55
CA LEU A 380 -12.95 -61.33 5.24
C LEU A 380 -13.50 -62.75 5.07
N LYS A 381 -14.26 -62.98 4.00
CA LYS A 381 -14.61 -64.30 3.52
C LYS A 381 -13.56 -64.77 2.51
N VAL A 382 -12.99 -65.95 2.72
CA VAL A 382 -12.00 -66.50 1.80
C VAL A 382 -12.67 -67.04 0.54
N THR A 383 -12.20 -66.62 -0.64
CA THR A 383 -12.74 -67.01 -1.96
C THR A 383 -11.77 -67.84 -2.78
#